data_AF-A0AB32X2A9-F1
#
_entry.id   AF-A0AB32X2A9-F1
#
_cell.length_a   1.000
_cell.length_b   1.000
_cell.length_c   1.000
_cell.angle_alpha   90.00
_cell.angle_beta   90.00
_cell.angle_gamma   90.00
#
_symmetry.space_group_name_H-M   'P 1'
#
loop_
_entity.id
_entity.type
_entity.pdbx_description
1 polymer ?
#
loop_
_entity_poly.entity_id
_entity_poly.type
_entity_poly.pdbx_seq_one_letter_code
_entity_poly.pdbx_strand_id
1 'polypeptide(L)'
;MELVFRKWVFAFSLCCWLIFYVAFSVEGLHGDSKVTGVNLGGWLVIEGWIKPSLFDGIPNGDMLDGTQVQFKSVTLQKYVCAENGGGMDVSVNRDAASSWETFTLWRVSESEFQFRTTQGQFLTCYGTGCSVSATTKSASTTETFQIERNNNGRVHIKTKSGTYLQATIGNQLTADYPGTPGWNDNAATFEMSIVANNLHGDYQLANGYGHNKAKQVLERHRNTFINVGDFEFLFRQGINTVRIPVGWWIAFDPNPPAPFIGGTLEALDNAFSWAQAYNIKCIIDLHAAPGSQNGMEHSASQDGTTGWPTSSDYISQTLHVIDFLASRYAKHPALLGIELLNEPSAASVPLDTLVSYYKQGYEIVRKHSPSAYVVICQRIGNADPLELYQADIGSHNIVVDLHYYNLFDTFFVNKSAIDNIQFIYQSREAQLQALNGANGPLVFIGEWVNEWNVTSGSQSDYQDFGRAQLEVYDAASFGWAYWTLKNDRKHWDFEWNIRNNYLQLSNSQKEKIFNSLTWLLLASVCFHLCQIF
;
A
#
# COMPACT_ATOMS: atom_id res chain seq x y z
N MET A 1 14.31 7.31 -67.79
CA MET A 1 13.64 6.32 -66.92
C MET A 1 14.09 6.37 -65.46
N GLU A 2 15.02 7.26 -65.06
CA GLU A 2 15.45 7.39 -63.64
C GLU A 2 14.71 8.47 -62.84
N LEU A 3 13.98 9.40 -63.48
CA LEU A 3 13.29 10.48 -62.76
C LEU A 3 11.89 10.09 -62.22
N VAL A 4 11.31 8.97 -62.67
CA VAL A 4 9.97 8.52 -62.25
C VAL A 4 10.05 7.56 -61.06
N PHE A 5 11.14 6.81 -60.91
CA PHE A 5 11.33 5.89 -59.78
C PHE A 5 11.59 6.60 -58.44
N ARG A 6 12.19 7.80 -58.47
CA ARG A 6 12.49 8.57 -57.26
C ARG A 6 11.27 9.21 -56.58
N LYS A 7 10.17 9.41 -57.31
CA LYS A 7 8.93 9.97 -56.76
C LYS A 7 8.03 8.91 -56.10
N TRP A 8 8.12 7.65 -56.52
CA TRP A 8 7.35 6.56 -55.90
C TRP A 8 8.03 5.98 -54.66
N VAL A 9 9.36 5.98 -54.59
CA VAL A 9 10.09 5.53 -53.38
C VAL A 9 9.92 6.53 -52.22
N PHE A 10 9.80 7.83 -52.48
CA PHE A 10 9.46 8.82 -51.45
C PHE A 10 7.99 8.77 -51.02
N ALA A 11 7.05 8.46 -51.92
CA ALA A 11 5.64 8.28 -51.57
C ALA A 11 5.40 6.99 -50.77
N PHE A 12 6.15 5.92 -51.06
CA PHE A 12 6.05 4.67 -50.30
C PHE A 12 6.77 4.75 -48.94
N SER A 13 7.89 5.49 -48.85
CA SER A 13 8.56 5.72 -47.56
C SER A 13 7.79 6.66 -46.63
N LEU A 14 6.93 7.53 -47.15
CA LEU A 14 6.06 8.39 -46.35
C LEU A 14 4.79 7.66 -45.88
N CYS A 15 4.35 6.62 -46.60
CA CYS A 15 3.21 5.78 -46.19
C CYS A 15 3.58 4.70 -45.16
N CYS A 16 4.85 4.29 -45.05
CA CYS A 16 5.30 3.32 -44.04
C CYS A 16 5.68 3.95 -42.68
N TRP A 17 5.56 5.28 -42.53
CA TRP A 17 5.73 6.00 -41.25
C TRP A 17 4.44 6.59 -40.71
N LEU A 18 3.30 6.21 -41.28
CA LEU A 18 1.99 6.32 -40.63
C LEU A 18 1.75 5.03 -39.85
N ILE A 19 2.61 4.75 -38.87
CA ILE A 19 2.12 4.03 -37.69
C ILE A 19 1.07 4.99 -37.14
N PHE A 20 -0.20 4.61 -37.21
CA PHE A 20 -1.25 5.30 -36.48
C PHE A 20 -0.80 5.32 -35.02
N TYR A 21 -0.17 6.39 -34.57
CA TYR A 21 -0.21 6.76 -33.17
C TYR A 21 -1.68 7.02 -32.93
N VAL A 22 -2.38 6.01 -32.44
CA VAL A 22 -3.70 6.20 -31.86
C VAL A 22 -3.44 7.15 -30.70
N ALA A 23 -3.80 8.43 -30.89
CA ALA A 23 -3.71 9.42 -29.85
C ALA A 23 -4.75 9.02 -28.80
N PHE A 24 -4.30 8.37 -27.73
CA PHE A 24 -5.14 8.06 -26.59
C PHE A 24 -5.38 9.37 -25.82
N SER A 25 -6.65 9.69 -25.61
CA SER A 25 -7.08 10.73 -24.69
C SER A 25 -8.01 10.12 -23.64
N VAL A 26 -7.92 10.66 -22.43
CA VAL A 26 -8.80 10.27 -21.33
C VAL A 26 -9.93 11.28 -21.26
N GLU A 27 -11.16 10.80 -21.43
CA GLU A 27 -12.35 11.62 -21.34
C GLU A 27 -12.50 12.18 -19.92
N GLY A 28 -12.82 13.47 -19.80
CA GLY A 28 -12.85 14.18 -18.52
C GLY A 28 -11.56 14.91 -18.16
N LEU A 29 -10.45 14.69 -18.89
CA LEU A 29 -9.26 15.54 -18.83
C LEU A 29 -9.27 16.62 -19.93
N HIS A 30 -8.60 17.75 -19.68
CA HIS A 30 -8.57 18.85 -20.65
C HIS A 30 -7.62 18.57 -21.84
N GLY A 31 -8.08 18.90 -23.04
CA GLY A 31 -7.24 19.01 -24.24
C GLY A 31 -6.60 17.69 -24.68
N ASP A 32 -7.43 16.64 -24.78
CA ASP A 32 -7.03 15.29 -25.21
C ASP A 32 -5.82 14.73 -24.45
N SER A 33 -5.77 14.98 -23.14
CA SER A 33 -4.65 14.56 -22.28
C SER A 33 -4.89 13.19 -21.66
N LYS A 34 -3.80 12.51 -21.29
CA LYS A 34 -3.78 11.32 -20.41
C LYS A 34 -3.55 11.72 -18.95
N VAL A 35 -3.69 10.77 -18.04
CA VAL A 35 -3.35 10.95 -16.62
C VAL A 35 -1.86 11.23 -16.46
N THR A 36 -1.54 12.38 -15.87
CA THR A 36 -0.22 12.71 -15.33
C THR A 36 -0.42 12.93 -13.83
N GLY A 37 -0.24 11.86 -13.08
CA GLY A 37 -0.73 11.73 -11.72
C GLY A 37 0.34 11.67 -10.64
N VAL A 38 -0.08 11.90 -9.41
CA VAL A 38 0.71 11.63 -8.20
C VAL A 38 -0.19 10.98 -7.15
N ASN A 39 0.31 9.95 -6.47
CA ASN A 39 -0.37 9.30 -5.36
C ASN A 39 -0.27 10.14 -4.08
N LEU A 40 -1.32 10.09 -3.26
CA LEU A 40 -1.34 10.67 -1.91
C LEU A 40 -1.15 9.58 -0.84
N GLY A 41 -0.17 8.69 -1.05
CA GLY A 41 0.18 7.59 -0.16
C GLY A 41 0.66 8.06 1.22
N GLY A 42 0.42 7.25 2.25
CA GLY A 42 0.73 7.60 3.63
C GLY A 42 -0.18 8.65 4.26
N TRP A 43 -1.27 9.09 3.60
CA TRP A 43 -2.18 10.12 4.10
C TRP A 43 -3.46 9.57 4.76
N LEU A 44 -4.39 9.04 3.97
CA LEU A 44 -5.66 8.47 4.46
C LEU A 44 -5.56 6.96 4.76
N VAL A 45 -4.53 6.32 4.20
CA VAL A 45 -4.01 5.01 4.61
C VAL A 45 -2.54 5.22 4.98
N ILE A 46 -2.16 4.74 6.15
CA ILE A 46 -0.85 4.97 6.76
C ILE A 46 0.10 3.85 6.36
N GLU A 47 1.31 4.27 6.00
CA GLU A 47 2.46 3.41 5.82
C GLU A 47 3.63 3.98 6.63
N GLY A 48 4.06 3.22 7.63
CA GLY A 48 5.05 3.68 8.60
C GLY A 48 6.40 3.96 7.96
N TRP A 49 6.75 3.33 6.85
CA TRP A 49 7.99 3.64 6.16
C TRP A 49 7.97 4.99 5.43
N ILE A 50 6.78 5.51 5.06
CA ILE A 50 6.60 6.85 4.47
C ILE A 50 6.76 7.93 5.54
N LYS A 51 6.17 7.71 6.72
CA LYS A 51 6.27 8.62 7.87
C LYS A 51 6.54 7.88 9.20
N PRO A 52 7.79 7.45 9.46
CA PRO A 52 8.13 6.62 10.63
C PRO A 52 7.79 7.30 11.96
N SER A 53 7.98 8.61 12.04
CA SER A 53 7.74 9.41 13.25
C SER A 53 6.31 9.34 13.81
N LEU A 54 5.34 8.83 13.04
CA LEU A 54 3.99 8.57 13.55
C LEU A 54 3.99 7.50 14.66
N PHE A 55 4.97 6.60 14.68
CA PHE A 55 5.03 5.44 15.57
C PHE A 55 5.94 5.65 16.80
N ASP A 56 6.77 6.69 16.83
CA ASP A 56 7.78 6.95 17.87
C ASP A 56 7.22 7.02 19.30
N GLY A 57 5.96 7.44 19.44
CA GLY A 57 5.31 7.60 20.74
C GLY A 57 4.63 6.33 21.28
N ILE A 58 4.67 5.21 20.57
CA ILE A 58 3.99 3.98 20.97
C ILE A 58 4.84 3.26 22.03
N PRO A 59 4.31 3.02 23.26
CA PRO A 59 5.00 2.22 24.25
C PRO A 59 5.27 0.82 23.71
N ASN A 60 6.48 0.27 23.91
CA ASN A 60 6.86 -1.03 23.31
C ASN A 60 6.53 -1.09 21.80
N GLY A 61 6.88 -0.04 21.05
CA GLY A 61 6.62 0.07 19.61
C GLY A 61 7.38 -0.95 18.74
N ASP A 62 8.28 -1.72 19.33
CA ASP A 62 8.94 -2.89 18.74
C ASP A 62 8.15 -4.20 18.98
N MET A 63 6.98 -4.14 19.63
CA MET A 63 6.04 -5.23 19.87
C MET A 63 4.64 -4.85 19.40
N LEU A 64 4.49 -4.50 18.12
CA LEU A 64 3.18 -4.22 17.52
C LEU A 64 2.55 -5.52 16.99
N ASP A 65 1.28 -5.46 16.59
CA ASP A 65 0.65 -6.59 15.92
C ASP A 65 1.44 -6.98 14.68
N GLY A 66 1.72 -8.28 14.54
CA GLY A 66 2.53 -8.82 13.46
C GLY A 66 4.03 -8.88 13.72
N THR A 67 4.53 -8.28 14.81
CA THR A 67 5.93 -8.49 15.21
C THR A 67 6.18 -9.98 15.44
N GLN A 68 7.21 -10.54 14.82
CA GLN A 68 7.62 -11.92 14.99
C GLN A 68 8.74 -12.03 16.02
N VAL A 69 8.56 -12.91 17.01
CA VAL A 69 9.50 -13.10 18.11
C VAL A 69 9.89 -14.56 18.29
N GLN A 70 11.07 -14.77 18.88
CA GLN A 70 11.56 -16.08 19.33
C GLN A 70 11.97 -15.97 20.80
N PHE A 71 11.81 -17.07 21.55
CA PHE A 71 12.18 -17.16 22.95
C PHE A 71 13.17 -18.29 23.18
N LYS A 72 14.30 -18.00 23.81
CA LYS A 72 15.32 -18.99 24.18
C LYS A 72 15.47 -19.05 25.69
N SER A 73 15.32 -20.24 26.27
CA SER A 73 15.56 -20.45 27.70
C SER A 73 17.03 -20.23 28.02
N VAL A 74 17.32 -19.39 29.02
CA VAL A 74 18.71 -19.15 29.45
C VAL A 74 19.31 -20.36 30.16
N THR A 75 18.49 -21.16 30.85
CA THR A 75 18.95 -22.35 31.59
C THR A 75 19.16 -23.55 30.68
N LEU A 76 18.21 -23.82 29.77
CA LEU A 76 18.30 -24.98 28.88
C LEU A 76 19.13 -24.68 27.63
N GLN A 77 19.32 -23.40 27.28
CA GLN A 77 19.89 -22.97 26.01
C GLN A 77 19.11 -23.50 24.79
N LYS A 78 17.80 -23.73 24.95
CA LYS A 78 16.87 -24.22 23.93
C LYS A 78 15.77 -23.20 23.64
N TYR A 79 15.27 -23.21 22.41
CA TYR A 79 14.16 -22.37 21.98
C TYR A 79 12.80 -23.00 22.34
N VAL A 80 11.84 -22.11 22.63
CA VAL A 80 10.42 -22.44 22.73
C VAL A 80 9.89 -22.79 21.34
N CYS A 81 9.19 -23.92 21.22
CA CYS A 81 8.76 -24.49 19.96
C CYS A 81 7.27 -24.86 20.04
N ALA A 82 6.45 -24.32 19.12
CA ALA A 82 5.13 -24.86 18.87
C ALA A 82 5.29 -26.12 18.02
N GLU A 83 5.08 -27.30 18.60
CA GLU A 83 5.31 -28.55 17.87
C GLU A 83 4.38 -28.65 16.64
N ASN A 84 4.94 -29.12 15.52
CA ASN A 84 4.34 -29.05 14.18
C ASN A 84 4.02 -27.63 13.67
N GLY A 85 4.54 -26.57 14.28
CA GLY A 85 4.18 -25.18 13.95
C GLY A 85 2.81 -24.76 14.50
N GLY A 86 2.19 -25.58 15.35
CA GLY A 86 0.85 -25.38 15.91
C GLY A 86 -0.02 -26.63 15.81
N GLY A 87 -1.04 -26.72 16.66
CA GLY A 87 -1.97 -27.84 16.77
C GLY A 87 -1.61 -28.89 17.82
N MET A 88 -0.52 -28.71 18.58
CA MET A 88 -0.07 -29.62 19.64
C MET A 88 0.47 -28.85 20.86
N ASP A 89 1.24 -29.53 21.72
CA ASP A 89 1.91 -28.95 22.88
C ASP A 89 3.08 -28.03 22.49
N VAL A 90 3.54 -27.23 23.46
CA VAL A 90 4.66 -26.31 23.30
C VAL A 90 5.82 -26.79 24.16
N SER A 91 6.97 -26.99 23.52
CA SER A 91 8.17 -27.55 24.13
C SER A 91 9.29 -26.50 24.20
N VAL A 92 10.36 -26.82 24.93
CA VAL A 92 11.59 -26.01 25.00
C VAL A 92 12.80 -26.90 24.69
N ASN A 93 12.90 -27.37 23.44
CA ASN A 93 13.80 -28.47 23.07
C ASN A 93 14.72 -28.20 21.86
N ARG A 94 14.59 -27.04 21.18
CA ARG A 94 15.29 -26.78 19.91
C ARG A 94 16.60 -26.04 20.09
N ASP A 95 17.66 -26.48 19.40
CA ASP A 95 18.98 -25.83 19.43
C ASP A 95 19.06 -24.58 18.54
N ALA A 96 18.25 -24.56 17.48
CA ALA A 96 18.19 -23.46 16.52
C ALA A 96 16.72 -23.14 16.24
N ALA A 97 16.45 -21.87 15.97
CA ALA A 97 15.12 -21.39 15.67
C ALA A 97 14.87 -21.31 14.16
N SER A 98 13.64 -21.63 13.77
CA SER A 98 13.07 -21.51 12.43
C SER A 98 11.57 -21.17 12.56
N SER A 99 10.72 -21.69 11.68
CA SER A 99 9.30 -21.36 11.63
C SER A 99 8.47 -21.87 12.81
N TRP A 100 8.89 -22.93 13.52
CA TRP A 100 8.13 -23.49 14.65
C TRP A 100 8.43 -22.80 15.98
N GLU A 101 9.58 -22.14 16.07
CA GLU A 101 10.03 -21.39 17.24
C GLU A 101 9.70 -19.89 17.15
N THR A 102 9.11 -19.48 16.01
CA THR A 102 8.74 -18.10 15.72
C THR A 102 7.25 -17.88 15.98
N PHE A 103 6.93 -16.89 16.79
CA PHE A 103 5.57 -16.53 17.18
C PHE A 103 5.25 -15.11 16.71
N THR A 104 4.08 -14.91 16.11
CA THR A 104 3.58 -13.60 15.71
C THR A 104 2.78 -13.01 16.87
N LEU A 105 3.13 -11.79 17.28
CA LEU A 105 2.47 -11.09 18.38
C LEU A 105 1.12 -10.53 17.91
N TRP A 106 0.09 -10.78 18.71
CA TRP A 106 -1.16 -10.03 18.71
C TRP A 106 -1.19 -9.20 19.99
N ARG A 107 -1.24 -7.89 19.84
CA ARG A 107 -1.12 -6.95 20.97
C ARG A 107 -2.50 -6.72 21.58
N VAL A 108 -2.62 -6.99 22.88
CA VAL A 108 -3.86 -6.77 23.65
C VAL A 108 -3.77 -5.46 24.42
N SER A 109 -2.60 -5.16 25.00
CA SER A 109 -2.31 -3.90 25.68
C SER A 109 -0.81 -3.59 25.60
N GLU A 110 -0.33 -2.58 26.34
CA GLU A 110 1.10 -2.23 26.38
C GLU A 110 1.99 -3.40 26.82
N SER A 111 1.50 -4.26 27.72
CA SER A 111 2.26 -5.36 28.28
C SER A 111 1.66 -6.74 28.02
N GLU A 112 0.43 -6.82 27.48
CA GLU A 112 -0.27 -8.08 27.24
C GLU A 112 -0.30 -8.44 25.76
N PHE A 113 0.04 -9.69 25.46
CA PHE A 113 0.19 -10.22 24.11
C PHE A 113 -0.40 -11.61 24.02
N GLN A 114 -0.84 -11.96 22.82
CA GLN A 114 -1.17 -13.32 22.42
C GLN A 114 -0.14 -13.77 21.39
N PHE A 115 0.28 -15.03 21.47
CA PHE A 115 1.34 -15.58 20.62
C PHE A 115 0.73 -16.50 19.57
N ARG A 116 0.66 -16.03 18.32
CA ARG A 116 0.13 -16.79 17.19
C ARG A 116 1.24 -17.60 16.52
N THR A 117 1.00 -18.88 16.29
CA THR A 117 1.94 -19.79 15.62
C THR A 117 1.87 -19.65 14.11
N THR A 118 2.80 -20.27 13.38
CA THR A 118 2.83 -20.25 11.91
C THR A 118 1.65 -20.98 11.25
N GLN A 119 1.01 -21.92 11.94
CA GLN A 119 -0.26 -22.51 11.50
C GLN A 119 -1.51 -21.74 11.98
N GLY A 120 -1.32 -20.62 12.67
CA GLY A 120 -2.39 -19.71 13.06
C GLY A 120 -3.11 -20.04 14.37
N GLN A 121 -2.65 -21.04 15.13
CA GLN A 121 -3.13 -21.30 16.48
C GLN A 121 -2.46 -20.35 17.50
N PHE A 122 -2.99 -20.30 18.72
CA PHE A 122 -2.44 -19.47 19.80
C PHE A 122 -1.87 -20.32 20.92
N LEU A 123 -0.79 -19.82 21.54
CA LEU A 123 -0.34 -20.34 22.83
C LEU A 123 -1.46 -20.20 23.86
N THR A 124 -1.75 -21.26 24.58
CA THR A 124 -2.83 -21.37 25.57
C THR A 124 -2.28 -21.89 26.89
N CYS A 125 -2.67 -21.24 27.99
CA CYS A 125 -2.55 -21.79 29.33
C CYS A 125 -3.86 -21.69 30.11
N TYR A 126 -4.34 -22.83 30.60
CA TYR A 126 -5.60 -22.92 31.34
C TYR A 126 -5.50 -22.54 32.84
N GLY A 127 -4.31 -22.19 33.33
CA GLY A 127 -4.11 -21.72 34.71
C GLY A 127 -2.79 -22.15 35.33
N THR A 128 -2.64 -21.96 36.64
CA THR A 128 -1.45 -22.36 37.39
C THR A 128 -1.24 -23.88 37.32
N GLY A 129 0.00 -24.31 37.07
CA GLY A 129 0.36 -25.73 36.88
C GLY A 129 0.13 -26.26 35.47
N CYS A 130 -0.42 -25.46 34.56
CA CYS A 130 -0.67 -25.91 33.19
C CYS A 130 0.66 -26.14 32.44
N SER A 131 0.66 -27.10 31.51
CA SER A 131 1.57 -27.06 30.36
C SER A 131 0.97 -26.17 29.28
N VAL A 132 1.81 -25.35 28.64
CA VAL A 132 1.40 -24.50 27.52
C VAL A 132 1.21 -25.37 26.27
N SER A 133 0.12 -25.13 25.55
CA SER A 133 -0.17 -25.79 24.26
C SER A 133 -0.49 -24.75 23.20
N ALA A 134 -0.56 -25.14 21.93
CA ALA A 134 -0.83 -24.26 20.79
C ALA A 134 -1.97 -24.81 19.91
N THR A 135 -3.14 -25.06 20.49
CA THR A 135 -4.21 -25.82 19.82
C THR A 135 -5.42 -24.99 19.39
N THR A 136 -5.69 -23.86 20.05
CA THR A 136 -6.86 -23.02 19.74
C THR A 136 -6.62 -22.12 18.54
N LYS A 137 -7.65 -21.91 17.70
CA LYS A 137 -7.63 -20.99 16.55
C LYS A 137 -8.16 -19.59 16.88
N SER A 138 -8.63 -19.39 18.10
CA SER A 138 -9.21 -18.12 18.56
C SER A 138 -8.63 -17.78 19.91
N ALA A 139 -8.28 -16.52 20.09
CA ALA A 139 -7.62 -16.05 21.30
C ALA A 139 -8.61 -15.39 22.26
N SER A 140 -8.42 -15.67 23.55
CA SER A 140 -9.20 -15.15 24.65
C SER A 140 -8.29 -14.85 25.84
N THR A 141 -8.83 -14.85 27.06
CA THR A 141 -8.04 -14.63 28.28
C THR A 141 -7.00 -15.71 28.55
N THR A 142 -7.23 -16.98 28.17
CA THR A 142 -6.28 -18.09 28.39
C THR A 142 -5.09 -18.07 27.42
N GLU A 143 -5.21 -17.31 26.32
CA GLU A 143 -4.17 -17.12 25.32
C GLU A 143 -3.37 -15.83 25.52
N THR A 144 -3.74 -15.05 26.55
CA THR A 144 -3.16 -13.74 26.81
C THR A 144 -2.10 -13.83 27.92
N PHE A 145 -0.90 -13.36 27.61
CA PHE A 145 0.26 -13.38 28.48
C PHE A 145 0.79 -11.97 28.66
N GLN A 146 1.33 -11.69 29.85
CA GLN A 146 2.08 -10.47 30.08
C GLN A 146 3.57 -10.73 29.83
N ILE A 147 4.22 -9.82 29.09
CA ILE A 147 5.67 -9.81 28.89
C ILE A 147 6.27 -8.71 29.76
N GLU A 148 7.18 -9.10 30.63
CA GLU A 148 8.06 -8.19 31.37
C GLU A 148 9.45 -8.28 30.73
N ARG A 149 10.06 -7.14 30.39
CA ARG A 149 11.39 -7.09 29.75
C ARG A 149 12.37 -6.30 30.59
N ASN A 150 13.65 -6.67 30.53
CA ASN A 150 14.75 -5.85 31.02
C ASN A 150 15.56 -5.22 29.87
N ASN A 151 16.54 -4.37 30.23
CA ASN A 151 17.36 -3.64 29.27
C ASN A 151 18.34 -4.51 28.47
N ASN A 152 18.48 -5.80 28.80
CA ASN A 152 19.43 -6.72 28.17
C ASN A 152 18.73 -7.75 27.26
N GLY A 153 17.49 -7.49 26.84
CA GLY A 153 16.72 -8.39 25.96
C GLY A 153 16.22 -9.67 26.64
N ARG A 154 16.30 -9.74 27.98
CA ARG A 154 15.70 -10.83 28.75
C ARG A 154 14.26 -10.51 29.08
N VAL A 155 13.44 -11.55 29.12
CA VAL A 155 12.02 -11.45 29.38
C VAL A 155 11.57 -12.48 30.41
N HIS A 156 10.53 -12.10 31.14
CA HIS A 156 9.68 -13.01 31.90
C HIS A 156 8.29 -12.97 31.26
N ILE A 157 7.69 -14.15 31.11
CA ILE A 157 6.34 -14.29 30.57
C ILE A 157 5.47 -14.81 31.70
N LYS A 158 4.31 -14.21 31.91
CA LYS A 158 3.36 -14.69 32.92
C LYS A 158 1.93 -14.70 32.40
N THR A 159 1.13 -15.62 32.92
CA THR A 159 -0.29 -15.70 32.63
C THR A 159 -1.03 -14.47 33.19
N LYS A 160 -2.27 -14.26 32.74
CA LYS A 160 -3.14 -13.22 33.31
C LYS A 160 -3.40 -13.36 34.82
N SER A 161 -3.29 -14.57 35.37
CA SER A 161 -3.37 -14.81 36.82
C SER A 161 -2.10 -14.40 37.59
N GLY A 162 -1.05 -13.96 36.88
CA GLY A 162 0.22 -13.55 37.45
C GLY A 162 1.22 -14.69 37.66
N THR A 163 0.95 -15.90 37.17
CA THR A 163 1.87 -17.03 37.30
C THR A 163 2.92 -17.00 36.19
N TYR A 164 4.19 -17.00 36.57
CA TYR A 164 5.31 -16.99 35.63
C TYR A 164 5.49 -18.35 34.92
N LEU A 165 5.76 -18.29 33.63
CA LEU A 165 6.13 -19.46 32.84
C LEU A 165 7.57 -19.89 33.16
N GLN A 166 7.85 -21.18 33.09
CA GLN A 166 9.20 -21.73 33.18
C GLN A 166 9.47 -22.83 32.15
N ALA A 167 10.73 -22.95 31.75
CA ALA A 167 11.26 -24.07 31.01
C ALA A 167 11.73 -25.16 31.99
N THR A 168 11.02 -26.29 32.05
CA THR A 168 11.35 -27.39 32.96
C THR A 168 12.52 -28.21 32.43
N ILE A 169 13.20 -28.96 33.32
CA ILE A 169 14.25 -29.92 32.93
C ILE A 169 13.74 -31.04 31.98
N GLY A 170 12.42 -31.23 31.89
CA GLY A 170 11.77 -32.13 30.95
C GLY A 170 11.49 -31.50 29.58
N ASN A 171 12.03 -30.31 29.30
CA ASN A 171 11.80 -29.52 28.08
C ASN A 171 10.34 -29.11 27.86
N GLN A 172 9.58 -28.89 28.94
CA GLN A 172 8.21 -28.39 28.87
C GLN A 172 8.16 -26.91 29.22
N LEU A 173 7.22 -26.18 28.62
CA LEU A 173 6.86 -24.82 29.04
C LEU A 173 5.63 -24.90 29.95
N THR A 174 5.80 -24.59 31.24
CA THR A 174 4.73 -24.71 32.25
C THR A 174 4.49 -23.39 32.98
N ALA A 175 3.27 -23.18 33.49
CA ALA A 175 2.88 -21.98 34.22
C ALA A 175 2.85 -22.23 35.74
N ASP A 176 4.01 -22.43 36.36
CA ASP A 176 4.12 -22.82 37.77
C ASP A 176 5.45 -22.38 38.44
N TYR A 177 6.14 -21.39 37.90
CA TYR A 177 7.35 -20.88 38.54
C TYR A 177 7.02 -20.30 39.94
N PRO A 178 7.79 -20.64 40.98
CA PRO A 178 7.50 -20.21 42.34
C PRO A 178 7.86 -18.75 42.58
N GLY A 179 6.85 -17.93 42.87
CA GLY A 179 7.04 -16.51 43.22
C GLY A 179 7.45 -15.63 42.04
N THR A 180 8.15 -14.53 42.32
CA THR A 180 8.64 -13.60 41.30
C THR A 180 10.09 -13.92 40.94
N PRO A 181 10.40 -14.26 39.69
CA PRO A 181 11.78 -14.53 39.27
C PRO A 181 12.65 -13.28 39.35
N GLY A 182 13.91 -13.47 39.73
CA GLY A 182 14.96 -12.47 39.48
C GLY A 182 15.40 -12.48 38.01
N TRP A 183 16.25 -11.52 37.63
CA TRP A 183 16.85 -11.45 36.29
C TRP A 183 18.10 -12.32 36.11
N ASN A 184 18.45 -13.11 37.12
CA ASN A 184 19.50 -14.12 37.05
C ASN A 184 19.09 -15.29 36.13
N ASP A 185 20.05 -16.14 35.80
CA ASP A 185 19.80 -17.35 35.03
C ASP A 185 18.95 -18.30 35.88
N ASN A 186 17.68 -18.45 35.50
CA ASN A 186 16.71 -19.30 36.15
C ASN A 186 15.67 -19.80 35.13
N ALA A 187 14.87 -20.78 35.53
CA ALA A 187 13.96 -21.49 34.62
C ALA A 187 12.87 -20.60 34.01
N ALA A 188 12.53 -19.46 34.60
CA ALA A 188 11.54 -18.50 34.09
C ALA A 188 12.15 -17.39 33.22
N THR A 189 13.48 -17.30 33.11
CA THR A 189 14.16 -16.27 32.33
C THR A 189 14.40 -16.75 30.89
N PHE A 190 13.94 -15.95 29.92
CA PHE A 190 14.16 -16.20 28.49
C PHE A 190 14.90 -15.02 27.86
N GLU A 191 15.75 -15.29 26.88
CA GLU A 191 16.20 -14.30 25.91
C GLU A 191 15.14 -14.21 24.82
N MET A 192 14.79 -13.00 24.41
CA MET A 192 13.84 -12.79 23.33
C MET A 192 14.47 -12.02 22.18
N SER A 193 14.28 -12.54 20.97
CA SER A 193 14.73 -11.93 19.73
C SER A 193 13.52 -11.50 18.90
N ILE A 194 13.59 -10.29 18.34
CA ILE A 194 12.65 -9.83 17.31
C ILE A 194 13.22 -10.26 15.95
N VAL A 195 12.47 -11.10 15.25
CA VAL A 195 12.85 -11.68 13.95
C VAL A 195 12.40 -10.78 12.80
N ALA A 196 11.19 -10.23 12.93
CA ALA A 196 10.62 -9.30 11.96
C ALA A 196 9.71 -8.30 12.67
N ASN A 197 9.76 -7.04 12.23
CA ASN A 197 8.87 -5.98 12.69
C ASN A 197 8.56 -5.05 11.53
N ASN A 198 7.88 -5.59 10.51
CA ASN A 198 7.72 -4.91 9.24
C ASN A 198 6.36 -4.24 9.09
N LEU A 199 5.36 -4.62 9.90
CA LEU A 199 4.02 -4.05 9.81
C LEU A 199 3.90 -2.77 10.62
N HIS A 200 3.74 -1.66 9.93
CA HIS A 200 3.50 -0.35 10.53
C HIS A 200 2.41 0.38 9.73
N GLY A 201 1.16 -0.10 9.82
CA GLY A 201 0.02 0.49 9.13
C GLY A 201 -1.00 1.13 10.09
N ASP A 202 -2.19 1.46 9.57
CA ASP A 202 -3.31 1.96 10.38
C ASP A 202 -3.64 1.03 11.55
N TYR A 203 -3.61 -0.29 11.34
CA TYR A 203 -3.94 -1.27 12.38
C TYR A 203 -2.96 -1.15 13.56
N GLN A 204 -1.65 -1.24 13.29
CA GLN A 204 -0.62 -1.20 14.33
C GLN A 204 -0.55 0.16 15.03
N LEU A 205 -0.73 1.26 14.29
CA LEU A 205 -0.76 2.60 14.88
C LEU A 205 -1.95 2.73 15.83
N ALA A 206 -3.15 2.35 15.37
CA ALA A 206 -4.36 2.54 16.13
C ALA A 206 -4.42 1.63 17.37
N ASN A 207 -4.05 0.36 17.24
CA ASN A 207 -3.98 -0.56 18.37
C ASN A 207 -2.82 -0.22 19.33
N GLY A 208 -1.66 0.15 18.79
CA GLY A 208 -0.46 0.47 19.57
C GLY A 208 -0.65 1.67 20.51
N TYR A 209 -1.23 2.77 20.01
CA TYR A 209 -1.56 3.94 20.82
C TYR A 209 -2.84 3.79 21.66
N GLY A 210 -3.76 2.93 21.22
CA GLY A 210 -5.14 2.93 21.65
C GLY A 210 -5.95 4.10 21.07
N HIS A 211 -7.27 3.94 21.06
CA HIS A 211 -8.21 4.78 20.31
C HIS A 211 -8.00 6.30 20.48
N ASN A 212 -8.00 6.79 21.73
CA ASN A 212 -7.96 8.23 22.00
C ASN A 212 -6.66 8.90 21.53
N LYS A 213 -5.52 8.24 21.73
CA LYS A 213 -4.22 8.79 21.35
C LYS A 213 -3.99 8.65 19.85
N ALA A 214 -4.37 7.53 19.26
CA ALA A 214 -4.36 7.33 17.81
C ALA A 214 -5.19 8.39 17.08
N LYS A 215 -6.39 8.70 17.60
CA LYS A 215 -7.24 9.78 17.09
C LYS A 215 -6.53 11.12 17.02
N GLN A 216 -5.88 11.55 18.11
CA GLN A 216 -5.12 12.81 18.13
C GLN A 216 -3.96 12.82 17.12
N VAL A 217 -3.26 11.69 16.98
CA VAL A 217 -2.12 11.55 16.05
C VAL A 217 -2.60 11.64 14.60
N LEU A 218 -3.63 10.86 14.25
CA LEU A 218 -4.17 10.79 12.89
C LEU A 218 -4.91 12.06 12.48
N GLU A 219 -5.66 12.71 13.38
CA GLU A 219 -6.28 14.03 13.11
C GLU A 219 -5.21 15.07 12.76
N ARG A 220 -4.11 15.13 13.53
CA ARG A 220 -3.00 16.05 13.22
C ARG A 220 -2.34 15.70 11.88
N HIS A 221 -2.06 14.42 11.67
CA HIS A 221 -1.43 13.95 10.44
C HIS A 221 -2.26 14.33 9.22
N ARG A 222 -3.55 13.98 9.21
CA ARG A 222 -4.45 14.26 8.07
C ARG A 222 -4.59 15.76 7.78
N ASN A 223 -4.56 16.60 8.81
CA ASN A 223 -4.67 18.06 8.67
C ASN A 223 -3.39 18.77 8.23
N THR A 224 -2.23 18.12 8.32
CA THR A 224 -0.93 18.78 8.06
C THR A 224 -0.09 18.13 6.98
N PHE A 225 -0.26 16.83 6.74
CA PHE A 225 0.57 16.08 5.80
C PHE A 225 0.25 16.45 4.35
N ILE A 226 -1.03 16.42 3.98
CA ILE A 226 -1.54 16.95 2.71
C ILE A 226 -2.47 18.12 3.00
N ASN A 227 -2.29 19.23 2.29
CA ASN A 227 -3.11 20.43 2.39
C ASN A 227 -3.30 21.09 1.02
N VAL A 228 -4.09 22.16 0.97
CA VAL A 228 -4.39 22.89 -0.28
C VAL A 228 -3.16 23.40 -1.05
N GLY A 229 -2.08 23.76 -0.34
CA GLY A 229 -0.83 24.20 -0.95
C GLY A 229 -0.14 23.10 -1.78
N ASP A 230 -0.41 21.84 -1.46
CA ASP A 230 0.09 20.70 -2.22
C ASP A 230 -0.61 20.58 -3.58
N PHE A 231 -1.92 20.84 -3.62
CA PHE A 231 -2.67 20.89 -4.88
C PHE A 231 -2.24 22.07 -5.76
N GLU A 232 -1.92 23.22 -5.16
CA GLU A 232 -1.32 24.34 -5.89
C GLU A 232 0.04 23.94 -6.48
N PHE A 233 0.89 23.29 -5.70
CA PHE A 233 2.19 22.82 -6.16
C PHE A 233 2.05 21.86 -7.35
N LEU A 234 1.18 20.85 -7.22
CA LEU A 234 0.89 19.87 -8.27
C LEU A 234 0.40 20.53 -9.56
N PHE A 235 -0.56 21.46 -9.46
CA PHE A 235 -1.07 22.23 -10.59
C PHE A 235 0.05 23.00 -11.30
N ARG A 236 0.94 23.66 -10.55
CA ARG A 236 2.10 24.38 -11.11
C ARG A 236 3.10 23.47 -11.80
N GLN A 237 3.17 22.19 -11.42
CA GLN A 237 4.03 21.20 -12.09
C GLN A 237 3.36 20.56 -13.32
N GLY A 238 2.09 20.88 -13.63
CA GLY A 238 1.35 20.27 -14.75
C GLY A 238 0.79 18.88 -14.42
N ILE A 239 0.72 18.52 -13.14
CA ILE A 239 0.01 17.33 -12.68
C ILE A 239 -1.49 17.60 -12.77
N ASN A 240 -2.22 16.67 -13.39
CA ASN A 240 -3.65 16.83 -13.69
C ASN A 240 -4.55 15.90 -12.88
N THR A 241 -3.97 14.93 -12.15
CA THR A 241 -4.72 13.91 -11.41
C THR A 241 -4.00 13.58 -10.10
N VAL A 242 -4.76 13.30 -9.05
CA VAL A 242 -4.28 12.66 -7.83
C VAL A 242 -4.96 11.31 -7.66
N ARG A 243 -4.19 10.28 -7.30
CA ARG A 243 -4.69 8.97 -6.85
C ARG A 243 -4.69 8.96 -5.32
N ILE A 244 -5.83 8.68 -4.71
CA ILE A 244 -6.04 8.85 -3.27
C ILE A 244 -6.37 7.50 -2.63
N PRO A 245 -5.37 6.83 -2.01
CA PRO A 245 -5.58 5.63 -1.22
C PRO A 245 -6.57 5.85 -0.08
N VAL A 246 -7.58 4.98 0.05
CA VAL A 246 -8.54 4.96 1.17
C VAL A 246 -8.71 3.55 1.70
N GLY A 247 -8.87 3.42 3.02
CA GLY A 247 -9.18 2.13 3.66
C GLY A 247 -10.68 1.90 3.77
N TRP A 248 -11.09 0.64 3.77
CA TRP A 248 -12.50 0.22 3.85
C TRP A 248 -13.29 0.85 5.00
N TRP A 249 -12.61 1.20 6.09
CA TRP A 249 -13.21 1.82 7.28
C TRP A 249 -13.83 3.19 6.98
N ILE A 250 -13.46 3.86 5.88
CA ILE A 250 -13.99 5.16 5.47
C ILE A 250 -15.52 5.18 5.33
N ALA A 251 -16.14 4.06 4.93
CA ALA A 251 -17.59 3.97 4.78
C ALA A 251 -18.36 4.00 6.10
N PHE A 252 -17.65 3.87 7.23
CA PHE A 252 -18.20 3.81 8.58
C PHE A 252 -17.84 5.06 9.41
N ASP A 253 -17.34 6.11 8.78
CA ASP A 253 -17.06 7.38 9.44
C ASP A 253 -18.32 8.01 10.07
N PRO A 254 -18.19 8.69 11.22
CA PRO A 254 -16.95 8.98 11.94
C PRO A 254 -16.51 7.90 12.94
N ASN A 255 -17.25 6.78 13.04
CA ASN A 255 -17.06 5.75 14.05
C ASN A 255 -16.84 4.38 13.39
N PRO A 256 -15.69 4.18 12.70
CA PRO A 256 -15.41 2.90 12.08
C PRO A 256 -15.21 1.77 13.09
N PRO A 257 -15.28 0.50 12.65
CA PRO A 257 -14.96 -0.64 13.50
C PRO A 257 -13.54 -0.54 14.07
N ALA A 258 -13.38 -0.93 15.34
CA ALA A 258 -12.08 -0.97 15.99
C ALA A 258 -11.09 -1.93 15.26
N PRO A 259 -9.78 -1.64 15.26
CA PRO A 259 -9.14 -0.50 15.92
C PRO A 259 -9.14 0.79 15.09
N PHE A 260 -9.68 0.78 13.87
CA PHE A 260 -9.58 1.90 12.93
C PHE A 260 -10.14 3.22 13.50
N ILE A 261 -9.60 4.33 13.00
CA ILE A 261 -9.89 5.67 13.47
C ILE A 261 -10.50 6.50 12.35
N GLY A 262 -11.70 7.02 12.59
CA GLY A 262 -12.46 7.77 11.60
C GLY A 262 -11.90 9.17 11.31
N GLY A 263 -12.51 9.84 10.33
CA GLY A 263 -12.13 11.17 9.85
C GLY A 263 -11.37 11.17 8.52
N THR A 264 -11.35 10.04 7.80
CA THR A 264 -10.79 9.96 6.44
C THR A 264 -11.77 10.52 5.42
N LEU A 265 -13.08 10.41 5.67
CA LEU A 265 -14.13 10.90 4.76
C LEU A 265 -14.11 12.43 4.63
N GLU A 266 -13.99 13.15 5.74
CA GLU A 266 -13.89 14.62 5.73
C GLU A 266 -12.62 15.08 5.00
N ALA A 267 -11.49 14.40 5.22
CA ALA A 267 -10.25 14.70 4.52
C ALA A 267 -10.35 14.43 3.00
N LEU A 268 -11.05 13.36 2.60
CA LEU A 268 -11.33 13.06 1.20
C LEU A 268 -12.23 14.14 0.57
N ASP A 269 -13.29 14.58 1.25
CA ASP A 269 -14.15 15.67 0.77
C ASP A 269 -13.36 16.99 0.54
N ASN A 270 -12.43 17.29 1.45
CA ASN A 270 -11.51 18.42 1.29
C ASN A 270 -10.60 18.25 0.07
N ALA A 271 -10.04 17.05 -0.15
CA ALA A 271 -9.24 16.75 -1.33
C ALA A 271 -10.01 17.00 -2.63
N PHE A 272 -11.25 16.52 -2.72
CA PHE A 272 -12.12 16.75 -3.88
C PHE A 272 -12.40 18.24 -4.10
N SER A 273 -12.59 19.00 -3.03
CA SER A 273 -12.78 20.46 -3.11
C SER A 273 -11.53 21.18 -3.63
N TRP A 274 -10.35 20.82 -3.13
CA TRP A 274 -9.08 21.36 -3.61
C TRP A 274 -8.80 20.96 -5.07
N ALA A 275 -9.06 19.70 -5.41
CA ALA A 275 -8.92 19.17 -6.76
C ALA A 275 -9.76 19.96 -7.75
N GLN A 276 -11.04 20.20 -7.44
CA GLN A 276 -11.91 21.05 -8.28
C GLN A 276 -11.36 22.48 -8.42
N ALA A 277 -10.88 23.09 -7.34
CA ALA A 277 -10.36 24.47 -7.37
C ALA A 277 -9.12 24.62 -8.28
N TYR A 278 -8.28 23.58 -8.34
CA TYR A 278 -7.06 23.57 -9.16
C TYR A 278 -7.21 22.79 -10.48
N ASN A 279 -8.43 22.40 -10.85
CA ASN A 279 -8.71 21.59 -12.04
C ASN A 279 -7.88 20.30 -12.11
N ILE A 280 -7.66 19.68 -10.95
CA ILE A 280 -7.07 18.36 -10.78
C ILE A 280 -8.22 17.37 -10.65
N LYS A 281 -8.06 16.18 -11.22
CA LYS A 281 -8.99 15.07 -11.03
C LYS A 281 -8.56 14.13 -9.91
N CYS A 282 -9.51 13.36 -9.40
CA CYS A 282 -9.30 12.37 -8.37
C CYS A 282 -9.63 10.97 -8.89
N ILE A 283 -8.71 10.04 -8.67
CA ILE A 283 -8.97 8.60 -8.66
C ILE A 283 -9.04 8.18 -7.20
N ILE A 284 -10.19 7.68 -6.76
CA ILE A 284 -10.32 7.10 -5.41
C ILE A 284 -9.82 5.67 -5.49
N ASP A 285 -8.85 5.31 -4.65
CA ASP A 285 -8.29 3.96 -4.64
C ASP A 285 -8.63 3.22 -3.34
N LEU A 286 -9.39 2.13 -3.44
CA LEU A 286 -9.64 1.27 -2.29
C LEU A 286 -8.38 0.45 -1.96
N HIS A 287 -7.53 1.05 -1.14
CA HIS A 287 -6.18 0.59 -0.88
C HIS A 287 -6.09 -0.54 0.15
N ALA A 288 -7.06 -0.60 1.07
CA ALA A 288 -7.13 -1.61 2.11
C ALA A 288 -8.55 -2.20 2.23
N ALA A 289 -8.68 -3.51 2.03
CA ALA A 289 -9.94 -4.24 2.22
C ALA A 289 -10.01 -4.95 3.58
N PRO A 290 -11.21 -5.29 4.09
CA PRO A 290 -11.36 -6.05 5.33
C PRO A 290 -10.61 -7.38 5.26
N GLY A 291 -9.85 -7.70 6.32
CA GLY A 291 -8.99 -8.88 6.36
C GLY A 291 -7.70 -8.77 5.55
N SER A 292 -7.47 -7.67 4.83
CA SER A 292 -6.33 -7.44 3.93
C SER A 292 -6.30 -8.40 2.72
N GLN A 293 -5.98 -7.82 1.56
CA GLN A 293 -5.89 -8.51 0.27
C GLN A 293 -4.47 -8.97 -0.08
N ASN A 294 -3.45 -8.57 0.71
CA ASN A 294 -2.06 -8.91 0.41
C ASN A 294 -1.14 -9.15 1.63
N GLY A 295 -1.63 -8.97 2.85
CA GLY A 295 -0.86 -9.24 4.07
C GLY A 295 0.12 -8.13 4.46
N MET A 296 0.11 -6.98 3.78
CA MET A 296 1.07 -5.91 4.04
C MET A 296 0.46 -4.79 4.89
N GLU A 297 1.30 -3.87 5.37
CA GLU A 297 0.89 -2.74 6.21
C GLU A 297 -0.03 -1.77 5.48
N HIS A 298 0.20 -1.57 4.19
CA HIS A 298 -0.60 -0.66 3.36
C HIS A 298 -2.00 -1.22 3.04
N SER A 299 -2.23 -2.54 3.20
CA SER A 299 -3.60 -3.12 3.23
C SER A 299 -4.17 -3.25 4.64
N ALA A 300 -3.51 -2.66 5.63
CA ALA A 300 -3.84 -2.72 7.05
C ALA A 300 -3.96 -4.15 7.61
N SER A 301 -3.11 -5.07 7.14
CA SER A 301 -3.02 -6.41 7.75
C SER A 301 -2.65 -6.29 9.22
N GLN A 302 -3.36 -7.05 10.07
CA GLN A 302 -3.07 -7.13 11.49
C GLN A 302 -1.71 -7.80 11.74
N ASP A 303 -1.42 -8.89 11.03
CA ASP A 303 -0.32 -9.78 11.41
C ASP A 303 0.42 -10.43 10.24
N GLY A 304 0.22 -9.93 9.03
CA GLY A 304 0.89 -10.43 7.84
C GLY A 304 0.02 -11.38 7.02
N THR A 305 -1.19 -11.70 7.49
CA THR A 305 -2.09 -12.61 6.80
C THR A 305 -3.04 -11.92 5.81
N THR A 306 -3.42 -12.68 4.78
CA THR A 306 -4.44 -12.32 3.79
C THR A 306 -5.75 -13.03 4.13
N GLY A 307 -6.71 -12.29 4.68
CA GLY A 307 -8.03 -12.79 5.06
C GLY A 307 -9.14 -12.46 4.06
N TRP A 308 -8.98 -11.42 3.24
CA TRP A 308 -10.01 -10.93 2.33
C TRP A 308 -10.69 -12.01 1.46
N PRO A 309 -9.97 -12.89 0.73
CA PRO A 309 -10.61 -13.87 -0.14
C PRO A 309 -11.26 -15.04 0.62
N THR A 310 -11.06 -15.14 1.93
CA THR A 310 -11.52 -16.28 2.74
C THR A 310 -12.92 -16.10 3.31
N SER A 311 -13.52 -14.91 3.18
CA SER A 311 -14.82 -14.56 3.75
C SER A 311 -15.68 -13.81 2.75
N SER A 312 -16.89 -14.33 2.50
CA SER A 312 -17.91 -13.63 1.70
C SER A 312 -18.36 -12.32 2.34
N ASP A 313 -18.27 -12.22 3.67
CA ASP A 313 -18.63 -11.00 4.41
C ASP A 313 -17.61 -9.89 4.14
N TYR A 314 -16.31 -10.23 4.08
CA TYR A 314 -15.27 -9.27 3.71
C TYR A 314 -15.46 -8.75 2.30
N ILE A 315 -15.71 -9.64 1.32
CA ILE A 315 -15.97 -9.23 -0.08
C ILE A 315 -17.23 -8.35 -0.17
N SER A 316 -18.31 -8.74 0.52
CA SER A 316 -19.56 -7.97 0.53
C SER A 316 -19.37 -6.59 1.15
N GLN A 317 -18.57 -6.50 2.21
CA GLN A 317 -18.22 -5.24 2.85
C GLN A 317 -17.32 -4.38 1.94
N THR A 318 -16.38 -4.98 1.21
CA THR A 318 -15.59 -4.26 0.20
C THR A 318 -16.49 -3.67 -0.90
N LEU A 319 -17.44 -4.45 -1.43
CA LEU A 319 -18.43 -3.97 -2.41
C LEU A 319 -19.32 -2.85 -1.84
N HIS A 320 -19.70 -2.94 -0.56
CA HIS A 320 -20.43 -1.86 0.11
C HIS A 320 -19.65 -0.55 0.16
N VAL A 321 -18.33 -0.61 0.40
CA VAL A 321 -17.46 0.58 0.36
C VAL A 321 -17.42 1.17 -1.04
N ILE A 322 -17.34 0.35 -2.09
CA ILE A 322 -17.41 0.82 -3.47
C ILE A 322 -18.76 1.51 -3.78
N ASP A 323 -19.90 0.93 -3.36
CA ASP A 323 -21.23 1.54 -3.54
C ASP A 323 -21.32 2.89 -2.80
N PHE A 324 -20.78 2.95 -1.59
CA PHE A 324 -20.72 4.18 -0.78
C PHE A 324 -19.90 5.29 -1.47
N LEU A 325 -18.67 4.99 -1.89
CA LEU A 325 -17.78 5.96 -2.53
C LEU A 325 -18.34 6.41 -3.89
N ALA A 326 -18.81 5.46 -4.71
CA ALA A 326 -19.42 5.76 -6.00
C ALA A 326 -20.67 6.64 -5.83
N SER A 327 -21.56 6.31 -4.90
CA SER A 327 -22.77 7.10 -4.65
C SER A 327 -22.46 8.53 -4.22
N ARG A 328 -21.45 8.70 -3.35
CA ARG A 328 -21.06 10.01 -2.81
C ARG A 328 -20.43 10.92 -3.87
N TYR A 329 -19.48 10.39 -4.65
CA TYR A 329 -18.64 11.22 -5.53
C TYR A 329 -19.05 11.21 -7.00
N ALA A 330 -19.98 10.35 -7.43
CA ALA A 330 -20.36 10.21 -8.85
C ALA A 330 -20.71 11.52 -9.56
N LYS A 331 -21.26 12.50 -8.84
CA LYS A 331 -21.65 13.81 -9.40
C LYS A 331 -20.58 14.90 -9.20
N HIS A 332 -19.49 14.60 -8.49
CA HIS A 332 -18.45 15.58 -8.23
C HIS A 332 -17.61 15.80 -9.49
N PRO A 333 -17.41 17.04 -9.96
CA PRO A 333 -16.72 17.30 -11.23
C PRO A 333 -15.25 16.87 -11.21
N ALA A 334 -14.63 16.76 -10.03
CA ALA A 334 -13.26 16.26 -9.88
C ALA A 334 -13.15 14.72 -9.95
N LEU A 335 -14.24 13.94 -9.88
CA LEU A 335 -14.13 12.48 -9.99
C LEU A 335 -13.71 12.08 -11.41
N LEU A 336 -12.62 11.33 -11.52
CA LEU A 336 -12.20 10.68 -12.77
C LEU A 336 -12.47 9.18 -12.73
N GLY A 337 -12.13 8.52 -11.62
CA GLY A 337 -12.31 7.08 -11.51
C GLY A 337 -12.32 6.55 -10.09
N ILE A 338 -12.66 5.27 -9.97
CA ILE A 338 -12.65 4.51 -8.73
C ILE A 338 -11.88 3.22 -9.01
N GLU A 339 -10.81 3.01 -8.27
CA GLU A 339 -10.08 1.75 -8.25
C GLU A 339 -10.66 0.82 -7.22
N LEU A 340 -11.01 -0.39 -7.68
CA LEU A 340 -11.83 -1.31 -6.91
C LEU A 340 -11.04 -1.99 -5.79
N LEU A 341 -9.76 -2.26 -5.98
CA LEU A 341 -8.90 -2.89 -4.98
C LEU A 341 -7.43 -2.76 -5.37
N ASN A 342 -6.63 -2.16 -4.50
CA ASN A 342 -5.18 -2.08 -4.68
C ASN A 342 -4.48 -3.41 -4.45
N GLU A 343 -3.54 -3.77 -5.32
CA GLU A 343 -2.54 -4.84 -5.14
C GLU A 343 -3.01 -6.13 -4.44
N PRO A 344 -4.05 -6.83 -4.93
CA PRO A 344 -4.38 -8.18 -4.43
C PRO A 344 -3.20 -9.14 -4.63
N SER A 345 -2.87 -9.97 -3.64
CA SER A 345 -1.71 -10.88 -3.73
C SER A 345 -1.99 -12.09 -4.64
N ALA A 346 -1.15 -12.30 -5.65
CA ALA A 346 -1.27 -13.46 -6.56
C ALA A 346 -1.14 -14.81 -5.84
N ALA A 347 -0.39 -14.85 -4.74
CA ALA A 347 -0.14 -16.06 -3.96
C ALA A 347 -1.33 -16.47 -3.07
N SER A 348 -2.19 -15.53 -2.69
CA SER A 348 -3.24 -15.76 -1.70
C SER A 348 -4.66 -15.40 -2.16
N VAL A 349 -4.81 -14.57 -3.19
CA VAL A 349 -6.09 -14.20 -3.78
C VAL A 349 -6.32 -15.00 -5.08
N PRO A 350 -7.30 -15.93 -5.09
CA PRO A 350 -7.66 -16.67 -6.30
C PRO A 350 -8.22 -15.74 -7.39
N LEU A 351 -7.80 -15.95 -8.63
CA LEU A 351 -8.20 -15.12 -9.77
C LEU A 351 -9.73 -15.07 -9.96
N ASP A 352 -10.41 -16.22 -9.89
CA ASP A 352 -11.87 -16.28 -10.08
C ASP A 352 -12.63 -15.46 -9.03
N THR A 353 -12.14 -15.45 -7.79
CA THR A 353 -12.71 -14.63 -6.71
C THR A 353 -12.52 -13.15 -7.01
N LEU A 354 -11.32 -12.76 -7.45
CA LEU A 354 -11.01 -11.38 -7.79
C LEU A 354 -11.82 -10.89 -9.01
N VAL A 355 -11.91 -11.69 -10.07
CA VAL A 355 -12.69 -11.37 -11.28
C VAL A 355 -14.17 -11.23 -10.94
N SER A 356 -14.72 -12.12 -10.09
CA SER A 356 -16.10 -12.01 -9.61
C SER A 356 -16.34 -10.72 -8.82
N TYR A 357 -15.40 -10.33 -7.95
CA TYR A 357 -15.44 -9.07 -7.23
C TYR A 357 -15.40 -7.87 -8.17
N TYR A 358 -14.47 -7.85 -9.14
CA TYR A 358 -14.33 -6.75 -10.09
C TYR A 358 -15.56 -6.56 -10.99
N LYS A 359 -16.20 -7.66 -11.44
CA LYS A 359 -17.46 -7.56 -12.19
C LYS A 359 -18.58 -6.93 -11.37
N GLN A 360 -18.71 -7.33 -10.10
CA GLN A 360 -19.72 -6.75 -9.21
C GLN A 360 -19.41 -5.27 -8.90
N GLY A 361 -18.15 -4.93 -8.62
CA GLY A 361 -17.72 -3.56 -8.38
C GLY A 361 -17.94 -2.66 -9.61
N TYR A 362 -17.70 -3.17 -10.82
CA TYR A 362 -18.00 -2.46 -12.06
C TYR A 362 -19.49 -2.09 -12.17
N GLU A 363 -20.39 -3.05 -11.98
CA GLU A 363 -21.84 -2.81 -12.02
C GLU A 363 -22.29 -1.80 -10.95
N ILE A 364 -21.70 -1.87 -9.76
CA ILE A 364 -21.95 -0.90 -8.69
C ILE A 364 -21.53 0.51 -9.09
N VAL A 365 -20.34 0.70 -9.67
CA VAL A 365 -19.91 2.03 -10.13
C VAL A 365 -20.83 2.52 -11.26
N ARG A 366 -21.20 1.65 -12.21
CA ARG A 366 -22.08 1.99 -13.35
C ARG A 366 -23.49 2.38 -12.93
N LYS A 367 -24.00 1.82 -11.82
CA LYS A 367 -25.27 2.24 -11.20
C LYS A 367 -25.28 3.73 -10.82
N HIS A 368 -24.14 4.30 -10.43
CA HIS A 368 -24.05 5.70 -9.96
C HIS A 368 -23.44 6.65 -10.99
N SER A 369 -22.49 6.17 -11.81
CA SER A 369 -21.79 7.00 -12.80
C SER A 369 -21.58 6.26 -14.12
N PRO A 370 -22.15 6.75 -15.23
CA PRO A 370 -21.90 6.19 -16.56
C PRO A 370 -20.49 6.54 -17.09
N SER A 371 -19.87 7.61 -16.57
CA SER A 371 -18.63 8.16 -17.13
C SER A 371 -17.38 7.84 -16.29
N ALA A 372 -17.49 7.63 -14.98
CA ALA A 372 -16.33 7.36 -14.14
C ALA A 372 -15.57 6.11 -14.62
N TYR A 373 -14.25 6.19 -14.69
CA TYR A 373 -13.41 5.04 -14.97
C TYR A 373 -13.44 4.05 -13.81
N VAL A 374 -13.57 2.77 -14.12
CA VAL A 374 -13.42 1.68 -13.16
C VAL A 374 -12.01 1.12 -13.35
N VAL A 375 -11.17 1.32 -12.33
CA VAL A 375 -9.78 0.88 -12.34
C VAL A 375 -9.68 -0.44 -11.59
N ILE A 376 -8.99 -1.42 -12.18
CA ILE A 376 -8.75 -2.74 -11.58
C ILE A 376 -7.25 -2.99 -11.50
N CYS A 377 -6.74 -3.28 -10.31
CA CYS A 377 -5.32 -3.52 -10.12
C CYS A 377 -4.96 -4.97 -10.47
N GLN A 378 -3.81 -5.16 -11.12
CA GLN A 378 -3.19 -6.47 -11.30
C GLN A 378 -2.94 -7.15 -9.94
N ARG A 379 -2.88 -8.49 -9.93
CA ARG A 379 -2.37 -9.18 -8.74
C ARG A 379 -0.86 -8.98 -8.61
N ILE A 380 -0.38 -8.61 -7.44
CA ILE A 380 1.07 -8.48 -7.17
C ILE A 380 1.73 -9.84 -6.96
N GLY A 381 2.97 -9.98 -7.43
CA GLY A 381 3.72 -11.24 -7.47
C GLY A 381 3.89 -11.74 -8.91
N ASN A 382 3.77 -13.05 -9.13
CA ASN A 382 4.06 -13.69 -10.41
C ASN A 382 2.85 -13.75 -11.37
N ALA A 383 1.82 -12.93 -11.18
CA ALA A 383 0.66 -12.92 -12.06
C ALA A 383 0.96 -12.17 -13.37
N ASP A 384 0.43 -12.68 -14.47
CA ASP A 384 0.47 -11.98 -15.77
C ASP A 384 -0.72 -11.01 -15.82
N PRO A 385 -0.50 -9.69 -15.97
CA PRO A 385 -1.59 -8.72 -16.08
C PRO A 385 -2.59 -9.01 -17.20
N LEU A 386 -2.19 -9.76 -18.24
CA LEU A 386 -3.10 -10.18 -19.32
C LEU A 386 -4.28 -11.01 -18.82
N GLU A 387 -4.18 -11.63 -17.64
CA GLU A 387 -5.28 -12.36 -17.00
C GLU A 387 -6.53 -11.48 -16.79
N LEU A 388 -6.35 -10.17 -16.59
CA LEU A 388 -7.46 -9.23 -16.39
C LEU A 388 -8.02 -8.68 -17.72
N TYR A 389 -7.22 -8.64 -18.79
CA TYR A 389 -7.67 -8.18 -20.11
C TYR A 389 -8.67 -9.18 -20.72
N GLN A 390 -8.46 -10.46 -20.44
CA GLN A 390 -9.31 -11.55 -20.95
C GLN A 390 -10.52 -11.83 -20.06
N ALA A 391 -10.62 -11.18 -18.90
CA ALA A 391 -11.65 -11.47 -17.90
C ALA A 391 -13.03 -10.87 -18.24
N ASP A 392 -13.11 -9.98 -19.23
CA ASP A 392 -14.34 -9.31 -19.67
C ASP A 392 -15.11 -8.69 -18.47
N ILE A 393 -14.41 -7.81 -17.74
CA ILE A 393 -14.91 -7.20 -16.50
C ILE A 393 -16.07 -6.23 -16.77
N GLY A 394 -16.00 -5.49 -17.88
CA GLY A 394 -17.01 -4.52 -18.27
C GLY A 394 -16.74 -3.98 -19.67
N SER A 395 -17.74 -3.31 -20.24
CA SER A 395 -17.77 -3.00 -21.68
C SER A 395 -17.17 -1.64 -22.06
N HIS A 396 -17.00 -0.72 -21.11
CA HIS A 396 -16.45 0.62 -21.34
C HIS A 396 -15.88 1.27 -20.07
N ASN A 397 -14.97 2.23 -20.27
CA ASN A 397 -14.26 2.97 -19.22
C ASN A 397 -13.67 2.05 -18.15
N ILE A 398 -13.06 0.94 -18.60
CA ILE A 398 -12.26 0.03 -17.77
C ILE A 398 -10.79 0.36 -17.95
N VAL A 399 -10.06 0.36 -16.84
CA VAL A 399 -8.62 0.60 -16.81
C VAL A 399 -7.97 -0.53 -16.00
N VAL A 400 -6.90 -1.13 -16.51
CA VAL A 400 -6.05 -2.03 -15.72
C VAL A 400 -4.87 -1.22 -15.19
N ASP A 401 -4.68 -1.28 -13.88
CA ASP A 401 -3.58 -0.65 -13.16
C ASP A 401 -2.41 -1.63 -12.98
N LEU A 402 -1.20 -1.15 -13.29
CA LEU A 402 0.07 -1.85 -13.18
C LEU A 402 1.03 -1.04 -12.32
N HIS A 403 1.69 -1.71 -11.39
CA HIS A 403 2.67 -1.09 -10.50
C HIS A 403 4.08 -1.52 -10.89
N TYR A 404 4.90 -0.57 -11.29
CA TYR A 404 6.24 -0.81 -11.83
C TYR A 404 7.33 -0.29 -10.89
N TYR A 405 8.10 -1.24 -10.35
CA TYR A 405 9.25 -0.98 -9.49
C TYR A 405 10.49 -1.75 -9.97
N ASN A 406 11.66 -1.13 -9.82
CA ASN A 406 12.97 -1.74 -10.09
C ASN A 406 13.78 -1.98 -8.80
N LEU A 407 13.12 -2.41 -7.72
CA LEU A 407 13.80 -2.59 -6.42
C LEU A 407 13.33 -3.76 -5.55
N PHE A 408 12.13 -4.30 -5.76
CA PHE A 408 11.58 -5.39 -4.92
C PHE A 408 11.95 -6.80 -5.39
N ASP A 409 12.33 -6.97 -6.65
CA ASP A 409 12.78 -8.26 -7.17
C ASP A 409 14.31 -8.42 -7.02
N THR A 410 14.75 -9.60 -6.60
CA THR A 410 16.17 -9.99 -6.52
C THR A 410 16.94 -9.76 -7.83
N PHE A 411 16.25 -9.78 -8.96
CA PHE A 411 16.75 -9.45 -10.29
C PHE A 411 17.45 -8.08 -10.32
N PHE A 412 16.99 -7.10 -9.55
CA PHE A 412 17.52 -5.73 -9.56
C PHE A 412 18.70 -5.49 -8.60
N VAL A 413 18.96 -6.40 -7.65
CA VAL A 413 19.94 -6.18 -6.56
C VAL A 413 21.36 -5.86 -7.08
N ASN A 414 21.77 -6.45 -8.20
CA ASN A 414 23.11 -6.27 -8.77
C ASN A 414 23.11 -5.51 -10.12
N LYS A 415 22.04 -4.78 -10.43
CA LYS A 415 21.92 -4.04 -11.70
C LYS A 415 22.61 -2.69 -11.59
N SER A 416 23.37 -2.32 -12.61
CA SER A 416 23.91 -0.95 -12.73
C SER A 416 22.81 0.05 -13.09
N ALA A 417 23.11 1.35 -13.04
CA ALA A 417 22.20 2.40 -13.53
C ALA A 417 21.78 2.15 -14.99
N ILE A 418 22.75 1.81 -15.86
CA ILE A 418 22.51 1.50 -17.27
C ILE A 418 21.63 0.26 -17.43
N ASP A 419 21.86 -0.80 -16.65
CA ASP A 419 21.04 -2.02 -16.74
C ASP A 419 19.58 -1.75 -16.36
N ASN A 420 19.35 -0.93 -15.34
CA ASN A 420 18.00 -0.52 -14.93
C ASN A 420 17.30 0.31 -16.02
N ILE A 421 18.01 1.25 -16.64
CA ILE A 421 17.49 2.05 -17.76
C ILE A 421 17.18 1.15 -18.96
N GLN A 422 18.08 0.25 -19.32
CA GLN A 422 17.86 -0.70 -20.42
C GLN A 422 16.68 -1.63 -20.16
N PHE A 423 16.47 -2.05 -18.90
CA PHE A 423 15.30 -2.86 -18.55
C PHE A 423 13.98 -2.13 -18.83
N ILE A 424 13.91 -0.81 -18.61
CA ILE A 424 12.71 -0.01 -18.90
C ILE A 424 12.39 -0.07 -20.41
N TYR A 425 13.34 0.24 -21.27
CA TYR A 425 13.13 0.22 -22.73
C TYR A 425 12.94 -1.19 -23.30
N GLN A 426 13.65 -2.19 -22.78
CA GLN A 426 13.62 -3.54 -23.36
C GLN A 426 12.45 -4.38 -22.84
N SER A 427 12.04 -4.20 -21.58
CA SER A 427 11.02 -5.03 -20.94
C SER A 427 9.71 -4.27 -20.72
N ARG A 428 9.74 -3.13 -20.02
CA ARG A 428 8.51 -2.39 -19.67
C ARG A 428 7.84 -1.79 -20.90
N GLU A 429 8.61 -1.26 -21.84
CA GLU A 429 8.07 -0.72 -23.10
C GLU A 429 7.40 -1.82 -23.93
N ALA A 430 8.05 -2.98 -24.08
CA ALA A 430 7.48 -4.11 -24.80
C ALA A 430 6.17 -4.61 -24.16
N GLN A 431 6.12 -4.70 -22.83
CA GLN A 431 4.89 -5.04 -22.10
C GLN A 431 3.79 -4.02 -22.33
N LEU A 432 4.09 -2.72 -22.22
CA LEU A 432 3.13 -1.64 -22.48
C LEU A 432 2.62 -1.64 -23.92
N GLN A 433 3.49 -1.85 -24.91
CA GLN A 433 3.09 -1.96 -26.31
C GLN A 433 2.16 -3.16 -26.54
N ALA A 434 2.47 -4.30 -25.93
CA ALA A 434 1.61 -5.49 -26.01
C ALA A 434 0.22 -5.24 -25.40
N LEU A 435 0.16 -4.60 -24.23
CA LEU A 435 -1.10 -4.32 -23.53
C LEU A 435 -1.92 -3.23 -24.24
N ASN A 436 -1.31 -2.13 -24.69
CA ASN A 436 -2.00 -1.12 -25.49
C ASN A 436 -2.51 -1.66 -26.84
N GLY A 437 -1.80 -2.63 -27.42
CA GLY A 437 -2.20 -3.32 -28.64
C GLY A 437 -3.25 -4.41 -28.42
N ALA A 438 -3.47 -4.82 -27.17
CA ALA A 438 -4.55 -5.73 -26.82
C ALA A 438 -5.88 -4.96 -26.89
N ASN A 439 -6.85 -5.50 -27.62
CA ASN A 439 -8.19 -4.93 -27.71
C ASN A 439 -8.95 -5.15 -26.38
N GLY A 440 -8.61 -4.36 -25.36
CA GLY A 440 -9.08 -4.53 -23.98
C GLY A 440 -9.10 -3.21 -23.19
N PRO A 441 -9.04 -3.28 -21.85
CA PRO A 441 -8.97 -2.11 -20.97
C PRO A 441 -7.85 -1.13 -21.31
N LEU A 442 -8.02 0.13 -20.92
CA LEU A 442 -6.93 1.11 -20.94
C LEU A 442 -5.85 0.72 -19.92
N VAL A 443 -4.61 1.15 -20.16
CA VAL A 443 -3.46 0.81 -19.31
C VAL A 443 -3.07 2.00 -18.46
N PHE A 444 -2.96 1.78 -17.15
CA PHE A 444 -2.48 2.79 -16.20
C PHE A 444 -1.24 2.27 -15.48
N ILE A 445 -0.20 3.10 -15.40
CA ILE A 445 0.93 2.85 -14.50
C ILE A 445 0.68 3.62 -13.21
N GLY A 446 -0.18 3.07 -12.34
CA GLY A 446 -0.69 3.78 -11.16
C GLY A 446 0.33 3.96 -10.06
N GLU A 447 1.39 3.16 -10.04
CA GLU A 447 2.51 3.35 -9.13
C GLU A 447 3.87 3.09 -9.80
N TRP A 448 4.77 4.06 -9.64
CA TRP A 448 6.19 3.99 -9.99
C TRP A 448 6.97 5.06 -9.20
N VAL A 449 8.30 4.91 -9.09
CA VAL A 449 9.17 5.78 -8.28
C VAL A 449 10.45 6.14 -9.02
N ASN A 450 11.16 7.16 -8.52
CA ASN A 450 12.52 7.47 -8.94
C ASN A 450 13.57 6.80 -8.04
N GLU A 451 13.22 5.72 -7.35
CA GLU A 451 14.10 4.94 -6.46
C GLU A 451 14.44 3.57 -7.05
N TRP A 452 15.63 3.08 -6.72
CA TRP A 452 16.18 1.80 -7.18
C TRP A 452 17.26 1.27 -6.21
N ASN A 453 17.75 0.06 -6.43
CA ASN A 453 18.78 -0.54 -5.56
C ASN A 453 20.22 0.02 -5.78
N VAL A 454 20.41 0.99 -6.69
CA VAL A 454 21.74 1.53 -7.03
C VAL A 454 22.18 2.59 -6.00
N THR A 455 22.98 2.18 -5.01
CA THR A 455 23.41 3.07 -3.91
C THR A 455 24.45 4.11 -4.31
N SER A 456 25.11 3.95 -5.45
CA SER A 456 26.15 4.87 -5.97
C SER A 456 25.65 5.79 -7.10
N GLY A 457 24.35 5.84 -7.35
CA GLY A 457 23.76 6.64 -8.43
C GLY A 457 24.04 8.13 -8.26
N SER A 458 24.58 8.76 -9.29
CA SER A 458 24.71 10.21 -9.36
C SER A 458 23.35 10.85 -9.65
N GLN A 459 23.24 12.17 -9.45
CA GLN A 459 22.03 12.90 -9.84
C GLN A 459 21.70 12.72 -11.33
N SER A 460 22.71 12.62 -12.20
CA SER A 460 22.49 12.35 -13.64
C SER A 460 21.90 10.97 -13.87
N ASP A 461 22.35 9.95 -13.12
CA ASP A 461 21.81 8.59 -13.25
C ASP A 461 20.31 8.55 -12.88
N TYR A 462 19.92 9.24 -11.80
CA TYR A 462 18.52 9.39 -11.41
C TYR A 462 17.70 10.19 -12.44
N GLN A 463 18.28 11.24 -13.04
CA GLN A 463 17.61 11.99 -14.11
C GLN A 463 17.40 11.11 -15.34
N ASP A 464 18.39 10.32 -15.74
CA ASP A 464 18.31 9.42 -16.89
C ASP A 464 17.31 8.29 -16.63
N PHE A 465 17.29 7.74 -15.41
CA PHE A 465 16.32 6.74 -14.99
C PHE A 465 14.89 7.28 -14.98
N GLY A 466 14.66 8.43 -14.34
CA GLY A 466 13.35 9.09 -14.33
C GLY A 466 12.88 9.47 -15.73
N ARG A 467 13.78 9.93 -16.61
CA ARG A 467 13.48 10.24 -18.01
C ARG A 467 13.04 8.99 -18.78
N ALA A 468 13.77 7.89 -18.67
CA ALA A 468 13.42 6.64 -19.34
C ALA A 468 12.05 6.11 -18.88
N GLN A 469 11.76 6.18 -17.58
CA GLN A 469 10.44 5.85 -17.04
C GLN A 469 9.34 6.75 -17.63
N LEU A 470 9.53 8.07 -17.64
CA LEU A 470 8.54 9.00 -18.21
C LEU A 470 8.32 8.77 -19.70
N GLU A 471 9.38 8.54 -20.49
CA GLU A 471 9.28 8.27 -21.93
C GLU A 471 8.47 7.00 -22.21
N VAL A 472 8.68 5.93 -21.44
CA VAL A 472 8.00 4.65 -21.62
C VAL A 472 6.59 4.66 -21.01
N TYR A 473 6.43 5.18 -19.79
CA TYR A 473 5.15 5.16 -19.07
C TYR A 473 4.16 6.17 -19.63
N ASP A 474 4.61 7.24 -20.30
CA ASP A 474 3.69 8.10 -21.05
C ASP A 474 2.99 7.33 -22.17
N ALA A 475 3.55 6.23 -22.69
CA ALA A 475 2.87 5.41 -23.70
C ALA A 475 1.62 4.69 -23.16
N ALA A 476 1.44 4.56 -21.84
CA ALA A 476 0.25 3.93 -21.25
C ALA A 476 -1.03 4.68 -21.68
N SER A 477 -2.04 3.94 -22.18
CA SER A 477 -3.22 4.55 -22.81
C SER A 477 -4.11 5.35 -21.84
N PHE A 478 -4.05 5.08 -20.54
CA PHE A 478 -4.68 5.91 -19.51
C PHE A 478 -3.70 6.93 -18.91
N GLY A 479 -2.41 6.58 -18.78
CA GLY A 479 -1.36 7.44 -18.25
C GLY A 479 -0.61 6.82 -17.07
N TRP A 480 -0.11 7.64 -16.16
CA TRP A 480 0.71 7.19 -15.02
C TRP A 480 0.50 8.02 -13.76
N ALA A 481 0.79 7.46 -12.59
CA ALA A 481 0.86 8.18 -11.32
C ALA A 481 2.11 7.82 -10.50
N TYR A 482 2.84 8.85 -10.07
CA TYR A 482 4.06 8.67 -9.26
C TYR A 482 3.70 8.32 -7.82
N TRP A 483 4.40 7.37 -7.22
CA TRP A 483 4.28 7.03 -5.81
C TRP A 483 5.47 7.61 -5.03
N THR A 484 5.32 8.61 -4.17
CA THR A 484 4.13 9.34 -3.70
C THR A 484 4.46 10.84 -3.58
N LEU A 485 3.49 11.70 -3.27
CA LEU A 485 3.71 13.15 -3.18
C LEU A 485 4.78 13.53 -2.15
N LYS A 486 4.71 12.94 -0.95
CA LYS A 486 5.60 13.23 0.19
C LYS A 486 6.08 11.96 0.86
N ASN A 487 7.36 11.90 1.21
CA ASN A 487 7.97 10.77 1.86
C ASN A 487 9.24 11.18 2.63
N ASP A 488 9.51 10.57 3.78
CA ASP A 488 10.76 10.81 4.50
C ASP A 488 11.98 10.22 3.74
N ARG A 489 11.76 9.34 2.75
CA ARG A 489 12.78 8.84 1.81
C ARG A 489 12.79 9.66 0.51
N LYS A 490 13.93 10.31 0.27
CA LYS A 490 14.14 11.29 -0.82
C LYS A 490 13.58 10.89 -2.19
N HIS A 491 13.97 9.71 -2.70
CA HIS A 491 13.61 9.33 -4.07
C HIS A 491 12.23 8.69 -4.21
N TRP A 492 11.51 8.52 -3.09
CA TRP A 492 10.08 8.21 -3.05
C TRP A 492 9.22 9.48 -2.93
N ASP A 493 9.82 10.62 -2.60
CA ASP A 493 9.15 11.90 -2.43
C ASP A 493 9.15 12.68 -3.76
N PHE A 494 7.99 12.78 -4.39
CA PHE A 494 7.83 13.50 -5.66
C PHE A 494 8.22 14.97 -5.54
N GLU A 495 7.74 15.66 -4.50
CA GLU A 495 8.00 17.09 -4.30
C GLU A 495 9.51 17.36 -4.15
N TRP A 496 10.21 16.51 -3.39
CA TRP A 496 11.65 16.56 -3.21
C TRP A 496 12.39 16.31 -4.53
N ASN A 497 12.00 15.28 -5.28
CA ASN A 497 12.62 14.97 -6.58
C ASN A 497 12.51 16.16 -7.55
N ILE A 498 11.34 16.80 -7.64
CA ILE A 498 11.12 17.96 -8.50
C ILE A 498 11.94 19.16 -8.03
N ARG A 499 11.86 19.51 -6.72
CA ARG A 499 12.55 20.69 -6.16
C ARG A 499 14.07 20.57 -6.20
N ASN A 500 14.60 19.36 -6.12
CA ASN A 500 16.04 19.10 -6.14
C ASN A 500 16.53 18.65 -7.52
N ASN A 501 15.68 18.70 -8.56
CA ASN A 501 16.04 18.40 -9.94
C ASN A 501 16.57 16.96 -10.13
N TYR A 502 16.00 15.98 -9.43
CA TYR A 502 16.26 14.55 -9.63
C TYR A 502 15.26 13.90 -10.59
N LEU A 503 14.05 14.48 -10.71
CA LEU A 503 13.06 14.11 -11.72
C LEU A 503 12.69 15.36 -12.53
N GLN A 504 12.66 15.23 -13.86
CA GLN A 504 12.38 16.33 -14.77
C GLN A 504 11.16 16.02 -15.63
N LEU A 505 10.05 16.67 -15.32
CA LEU A 505 8.86 16.65 -16.18
C LEU A 505 9.11 17.44 -17.48
N SER A 506 8.59 16.95 -18.60
CA SER A 506 8.81 17.53 -19.92
C SER A 506 8.22 18.94 -20.07
N ASN A 507 8.83 19.78 -20.93
CA ASN A 507 8.43 21.18 -21.11
C ASN A 507 7.01 21.37 -21.68
N SER A 508 6.44 20.39 -22.39
CA SER A 508 5.07 20.47 -22.91
C SER A 508 4.02 20.53 -21.80
N GLN A 509 4.31 19.97 -20.61
CA GLN A 509 3.46 20.08 -19.42
C GLN A 509 3.53 21.48 -18.79
N LYS A 510 4.67 22.17 -18.92
CA LYS A 510 4.90 23.53 -18.41
C LYS A 510 4.36 24.61 -19.35
N GLU A 511 4.41 24.41 -20.67
CA GLU A 511 3.93 25.39 -21.67
C GLU A 511 2.40 25.54 -21.70
N LYS A 512 1.62 24.47 -21.41
CA LYS A 512 0.15 24.55 -21.28
C LYS A 512 -0.28 25.57 -20.19
N ILE A 513 0.55 25.79 -19.17
CA ILE A 513 0.28 26.69 -18.03
C ILE A 513 0.46 28.17 -18.39
N PHE A 514 1.43 28.49 -19.26
CA PHE A 514 1.68 29.89 -19.65
C PHE A 514 0.49 30.51 -20.42
N ASN A 515 -0.22 29.67 -21.18
CA ASN A 515 -1.44 30.06 -21.89
C ASN A 515 -2.66 30.16 -20.96
N SER A 516 -2.79 29.31 -19.93
CA SER A 516 -3.96 29.37 -19.02
C SER A 516 -3.88 30.52 -18.01
N LEU A 517 -2.68 30.86 -17.52
CA LEU A 517 -2.46 32.04 -16.66
C LEU A 517 -2.75 33.36 -17.37
N THR A 518 -2.46 33.46 -18.68
CA THR A 518 -2.82 34.63 -19.49
C THR A 518 -4.34 34.78 -19.61
N TRP A 519 -5.10 33.69 -19.73
CA TRP A 519 -6.58 33.73 -19.72
C TRP A 519 -7.17 34.09 -18.35
N LEU A 520 -6.59 33.62 -17.24
CA LEU A 520 -7.02 33.98 -15.89
C LEU A 520 -6.75 35.45 -15.55
N LEU A 521 -5.60 35.99 -15.99
CA LEU A 521 -5.27 37.42 -15.88
C LEU A 521 -6.19 38.28 -16.76
N LEU A 522 -6.52 37.83 -17.97
CA LEU A 522 -7.49 38.52 -18.84
C LEU A 522 -8.92 38.49 -18.28
N ALA A 523 -9.35 37.37 -17.69
CA ALA A 523 -10.67 37.24 -17.07
C ALA A 523 -10.83 38.11 -15.80
N SER A 524 -9.77 38.25 -15.01
CA SER A 524 -9.76 39.12 -13.82
C SER A 524 -9.71 40.61 -14.18
N VAL A 525 -9.06 40.99 -15.28
CA VAL A 525 -9.11 42.35 -15.84
C VAL A 525 -10.51 42.69 -16.41
N CYS A 526 -11.18 41.74 -17.06
CA CYS A 526 -12.57 41.93 -17.52
C CYS A 526 -13.59 42.04 -16.36
N PHE A 527 -13.37 41.31 -15.25
CA PHE A 527 -14.24 41.43 -14.06
C PHE A 527 -14.07 42.76 -13.33
N HIS A 528 -12.88 43.36 -13.33
CA HIS A 528 -12.65 44.70 -12.75
C HIS A 528 -13.17 45.84 -13.63
N LEU A 529 -13.29 45.64 -14.95
CA LEU A 529 -13.84 46.66 -15.86
C LEU A 529 -15.38 46.65 -15.92
N CYS A 530 -16.04 45.55 -15.56
CA CYS A 530 -17.51 45.48 -15.47
C CYS A 530 -18.10 45.95 -14.12
N GLN A 531 -17.27 46.38 -13.16
CA GLN A 531 -17.73 47.05 -11.92
C GLN A 531 -17.55 48.58 -11.94
N ILE A 532 -17.09 49.12 -13.07
CA ILE A 532 -16.98 50.57 -13.30
C ILE A 532 -17.61 50.88 -14.65
N PHE A 533 -18.92 50.64 -14.80
CA PHE A 533 -19.83 51.36 -15.71
C PHE A 533 -21.29 51.11 -15.32
#